data_AF-A0A2S8FE92-F1
#
_entry.id   AF-A0A2S8FE92-F1
#
_cell.length_a   1.000
_cell.length_b   1.000
_cell.length_c   1.000
_cell.angle_alpha   90.00
_cell.angle_beta   90.00
_cell.angle_gamma   90.00
#
_symmetry.space_group_name_H-M   'P 1'
#
loop_
_entity.id
_entity.type
_entity.pdbx_description
1 polymer ?
#
loop_
_entity_poly.entity_id
_entity_poly.type
_entity_poly.pdbx_seq_one_letter_code
_entity_poly.pdbx_strand_id
1 'polypeptide(L)'
;MLWLISNAIGCKAIVATNNRTWAPDQSKLPISEISGDNITIHNVRNCRYATSDEYVVQYYDKDVRLSDVQSVDFIVVPFKDSPSIAHTMLSFGMKNGDYLVSSVEIRKEAHEEYSPWKGFFNQYELMYVIGDERDIISLSSNYYKSDVYLYRTIAQPEQAQALFLDVVKRANELAAHPEFYNTLTNNCTTNIVSHVNKIAPKSIPYDMRILLPGYSDEYAYSLGLLDNRVPFEQLHRESKINNLAERYRDDSDFSQLIRR
;
A
#
# COMPACT_ATOMS: atom_id res chain seq x y z
N MET A 1 38.71 -44.79 22.23
CA MET A 1 37.27 -44.73 21.89
C MET A 1 36.83 -43.29 22.07
N LEU A 2 37.11 -42.43 21.07
CA LEU A 2 36.71 -41.02 21.09
C LEU A 2 35.30 -40.91 20.49
N TRP A 3 34.34 -40.41 21.27
CA TRP A 3 33.05 -39.98 20.77
C TRP A 3 33.17 -38.55 20.23
N LEU A 4 33.07 -38.40 18.91
CA LEU A 4 32.85 -37.10 18.25
C LEU A 4 31.38 -36.74 18.40
N ILE A 5 31.07 -35.78 19.27
CA ILE A 5 29.76 -35.12 19.28
C ILE A 5 29.76 -34.12 18.13
N SER A 6 29.11 -34.51 17.03
CA SER A 6 28.74 -33.60 15.95
C SER A 6 27.62 -32.69 16.43
N ASN A 7 27.95 -31.46 16.83
CA ASN A 7 26.97 -30.39 16.95
C ASN A 7 26.67 -29.87 15.53
N ALA A 8 25.71 -30.50 14.86
CA ALA A 8 25.07 -29.89 13.71
C ALA A 8 24.25 -28.69 14.20
N ILE A 9 24.82 -27.49 14.12
CA ILE A 9 24.08 -26.24 14.25
C ILE A 9 23.21 -26.14 12.99
N GLY A 10 22.00 -26.69 13.07
CA GLY A 10 21.00 -26.52 12.03
C GLY A 10 20.68 -25.04 11.90
N CYS A 11 20.92 -24.48 10.71
CA CYS A 11 20.42 -23.16 10.35
C CYS A 11 18.88 -23.24 10.42
N LYS A 12 18.27 -22.72 11.49
CA LYS A 12 16.80 -22.63 11.57
C LYS A 12 16.36 -21.75 10.41
N ALA A 13 15.64 -22.33 9.44
CA ALA A 13 14.98 -21.54 8.41
C ALA A 13 14.07 -20.51 9.10
N ILE A 14 14.26 -19.24 8.78
CA ILE A 14 13.38 -18.18 9.26
C ILE A 14 12.04 -18.39 8.55
N VAL A 15 10.97 -18.58 9.32
CA VAL A 15 9.62 -18.81 8.80
C VAL A 15 8.82 -17.54 9.07
N ALA A 16 8.14 -17.03 8.04
CA ALA A 16 7.24 -15.90 8.20
C ALA A 16 6.13 -16.27 9.20
N THR A 17 5.82 -15.36 10.12
CA THR A 17 4.78 -15.58 11.12
C THR A 17 4.06 -14.28 11.44
N ASN A 18 2.78 -14.36 11.78
CA ASN A 18 2.00 -13.23 12.27
C ASN A 18 2.11 -13.05 13.79
N ASN A 19 2.82 -13.97 14.47
CA ASN A 19 2.91 -14.03 15.93
C ASN A 19 4.24 -13.42 16.43
N ARG A 20 4.37 -12.09 16.31
CA ARG A 20 5.49 -11.32 16.88
C ARG A 20 4.99 -10.07 17.60
N THR A 21 5.90 -9.40 18.28
CA THR A 21 5.63 -8.08 18.87
C THR A 21 5.85 -7.03 17.78
N TRP A 22 4.78 -6.69 17.07
CA TRP A 22 4.80 -5.73 15.96
C TRP A 22 4.84 -4.27 16.44
N ALA A 23 5.31 -3.37 15.58
CA ALA A 23 5.16 -1.93 15.77
C ALA A 23 3.68 -1.56 16.02
N PRO A 24 3.39 -0.55 16.86
CA PRO A 24 2.01 -0.26 17.28
C PRO A 24 1.03 -0.05 16.11
N ASP A 25 1.45 0.69 15.08
CA ASP A 25 0.66 1.01 13.88
C ASP A 25 0.48 -0.17 12.90
N GLN A 26 1.16 -1.30 13.17
CA GLN A 26 1.16 -2.53 12.39
C GLN A 26 0.76 -3.75 13.23
N SER A 27 0.25 -3.50 14.43
CA SER A 27 -0.12 -4.52 15.41
C SER A 27 -1.27 -5.43 14.95
N LYS A 28 -2.18 -4.89 14.12
CA LYS A 28 -3.31 -5.64 13.55
C LYS A 28 -3.19 -5.75 12.03
N LEU A 29 -3.60 -6.91 11.51
CA LEU A 29 -3.80 -7.13 10.08
C LEU A 29 -5.26 -6.85 9.72
N PRO A 30 -5.53 -6.27 8.53
CA PRO A 30 -6.89 -6.20 8.01
C PRO A 30 -7.40 -7.60 7.70
N ILE A 31 -8.65 -7.87 8.07
CA ILE A 31 -9.35 -9.12 7.78
C ILE A 31 -10.73 -8.75 7.23
N SER A 32 -11.10 -9.34 6.10
CA SER A 32 -12.36 -9.02 5.42
C SER A 32 -13.28 -10.24 5.35
N GLU A 33 -14.52 -10.08 5.79
CA GLU A 33 -15.60 -11.03 5.53
C GLU A 33 -16.26 -10.67 4.19
N ILE A 34 -16.31 -11.62 3.25
CA ILE A 34 -16.78 -11.37 1.89
C ILE A 34 -18.01 -12.23 1.63
N SER A 35 -19.16 -11.59 1.41
CA SER A 35 -20.44 -12.23 1.10
C SER A 35 -21.10 -11.56 -0.10
N GLY A 36 -20.76 -12.03 -1.30
CA GLY A 36 -21.25 -11.47 -2.55
C GLY A 36 -20.84 -10.00 -2.73
N ASP A 37 -21.83 -9.11 -2.76
CA ASP A 37 -21.63 -7.66 -2.86
C ASP A 37 -21.25 -7.01 -1.53
N ASN A 38 -21.42 -7.68 -0.39
CA ASN A 38 -21.13 -7.11 0.93
C ASN A 38 -19.74 -7.54 1.41
N ILE A 39 -18.91 -6.57 1.79
CA ILE A 39 -17.57 -6.79 2.34
C ILE A 39 -17.48 -6.04 3.66
N THR A 40 -17.28 -6.76 4.77
CA THR A 40 -16.99 -6.17 6.08
C THR A 40 -15.49 -6.24 6.31
N ILE A 41 -14.82 -5.10 6.38
CA ILE A 41 -13.37 -4.99 6.60
C ILE A 41 -13.12 -4.65 8.05
N HIS A 42 -12.50 -5.57 8.77
CA HIS A 42 -12.03 -5.36 10.14
C HIS A 42 -10.63 -4.77 10.15
N ASN A 43 -10.36 -3.98 11.19
CA ASN A 43 -9.05 -3.36 11.43
C ASN A 43 -8.62 -2.38 10.32
N VAL A 44 -9.55 -1.55 9.81
CA VAL A 44 -9.18 -0.40 8.98
C VAL A 44 -8.38 0.59 9.83
N ARG A 45 -7.12 0.85 9.45
CA ARG A 45 -6.22 1.70 10.23
C ARG A 45 -6.60 3.18 10.11
N ASN A 46 -6.53 3.90 11.22
CA ASN A 46 -6.89 5.31 11.28
C ASN A 46 -6.03 6.08 12.28
N CYS A 47 -4.72 6.06 12.10
CA CYS A 47 -3.79 6.74 13.00
C CYS A 47 -4.03 8.26 13.05
N ARG A 48 -3.76 8.85 14.22
CA ARG A 48 -3.74 10.29 14.45
C ARG A 48 -2.37 10.68 14.96
N TYR A 49 -1.72 11.59 14.26
CA TYR A 49 -0.31 11.90 14.47
C TYR A 49 -0.15 13.26 15.16
N ALA A 50 0.74 13.34 16.14
CA ALA A 50 1.30 14.59 16.64
C ALA A 50 2.64 14.88 15.96
N THR A 51 3.46 13.83 15.78
CA THR A 51 4.70 13.83 14.98
C THR A 51 4.77 12.52 14.17
N SER A 52 5.87 12.28 13.44
CA SER A 52 6.11 10.99 12.75
C SER A 52 6.16 9.80 13.70
N ASP A 53 6.62 10.02 14.94
CA ASP A 53 6.91 8.97 15.92
C ASP A 53 5.96 8.99 17.13
N GLU A 54 5.19 10.08 17.29
CA GLU A 54 4.16 10.23 18.31
C GLU A 54 2.77 10.23 17.67
N TYR A 55 2.04 9.14 17.87
CA TYR A 55 0.72 8.95 17.27
C TYR A 55 -0.19 8.07 18.14
N VAL A 56 -1.49 8.24 17.93
CA VAL A 56 -2.53 7.37 18.47
C VAL A 56 -2.97 6.42 17.37
N VAL A 57 -2.74 5.13 17.58
CA VAL A 57 -3.23 4.09 16.67
C VAL A 57 -4.70 3.83 16.95
N GLN A 58 -5.52 3.97 15.91
CA GLN A 58 -6.93 3.59 15.96
C GLN A 58 -7.23 2.62 14.84
N TYR A 59 -8.21 1.76 15.09
CA TYR A 59 -8.76 0.83 14.12
C TYR A 59 -10.27 0.91 14.19
N TYR A 60 -10.93 0.78 13.05
CA TYR A 60 -12.38 0.66 12.97
C TYR A 60 -12.76 -0.41 11.94
N ASP A 61 -14.01 -0.85 12.01
CA ASP A 61 -14.56 -1.79 11.04
C ASP A 61 -15.41 -1.02 10.04
N LYS A 62 -15.34 -1.39 8.75
CA LYS A 62 -16.06 -0.72 7.68
C LYS A 62 -16.78 -1.72 6.79
N ASP A 63 -18.09 -1.51 6.65
CA ASP A 63 -18.88 -2.19 5.63
C ASP A 63 -18.75 -1.44 4.30
N VAL A 64 -18.45 -2.20 3.24
CA VAL A 64 -18.34 -1.72 1.87
C VAL A 64 -19.22 -2.61 1.00
N ARG A 65 -20.10 -1.99 0.21
CA ARG A 65 -20.68 -2.70 -0.93
C ARG A 65 -19.69 -2.65 -2.07
N LEU A 66 -19.37 -3.79 -2.67
CA LEU A 66 -18.44 -3.85 -3.79
C LEU A 66 -18.94 -2.94 -4.91
N SER A 67 -20.23 -2.99 -5.23
CA SER A 67 -20.88 -2.11 -6.21
C SER A 67 -20.80 -0.60 -5.90
N ASP A 68 -20.48 -0.20 -4.66
CA ASP A 68 -20.23 1.19 -4.31
C ASP A 68 -18.80 1.64 -4.65
N VAL A 69 -17.85 0.74 -4.93
CA VAL A 69 -16.51 1.12 -5.41
C VAL A 69 -16.62 1.64 -6.86
N GLN A 70 -16.29 2.91 -7.07
CA GLN A 70 -16.44 3.60 -8.36
C GLN A 70 -15.11 3.94 -9.03
N SER A 71 -14.04 4.13 -8.27
CA SER A 71 -12.75 4.54 -8.80
C SER A 71 -11.60 3.92 -8.04
N VAL A 72 -10.43 3.92 -8.68
CA VAL A 72 -9.16 3.63 -8.02
C VAL A 72 -8.11 4.65 -8.48
N ASP A 73 -7.26 5.05 -7.55
CA ASP A 73 -6.23 6.06 -7.73
C ASP A 73 -4.89 5.40 -7.51
N PHE A 74 -3.88 5.82 -8.26
CA PHE A 74 -2.52 5.34 -8.06
C PHE A 74 -1.73 6.40 -7.30
N ILE A 75 -1.21 6.05 -6.13
CA ILE A 75 -0.42 6.97 -5.30
C ILE A 75 1.04 6.55 -5.35
N VAL A 76 1.92 7.53 -5.56
CA VAL A 76 3.37 7.35 -5.56
C VAL A 76 4.02 8.34 -4.59
N VAL A 77 4.85 7.81 -3.69
CA VAL A 77 5.61 8.57 -2.69
C VAL A 77 7.09 8.26 -2.86
N PRO A 78 7.83 9.04 -3.67
CA PRO A 78 9.28 8.87 -3.81
C PRO A 78 10.01 9.08 -2.50
N PHE A 79 11.05 8.29 -2.23
CA PHE A 79 11.91 8.51 -1.07
C PHE A 79 12.88 9.66 -1.33
N LYS A 80 12.97 10.60 -0.38
CA LYS A 80 13.80 11.82 -0.50
C LYS A 80 15.24 11.53 -0.90
N ASP A 81 15.86 10.55 -0.24
CA ASP A 81 17.27 10.22 -0.43
C ASP A 81 17.50 9.27 -1.63
N SER A 82 16.43 8.69 -2.17
CA SER A 82 16.51 7.79 -3.33
C SER A 82 15.20 7.85 -4.14
N PRO A 83 15.01 8.91 -4.95
CA PRO A 83 13.74 9.12 -5.66
C PRO A 83 13.39 8.04 -6.69
N SER A 84 14.36 7.23 -7.12
CA SER A 84 14.13 6.06 -7.97
C SER A 84 13.40 4.93 -7.24
N ILE A 85 13.38 4.97 -5.90
CA ILE A 85 12.58 4.11 -5.05
C ILE A 85 11.41 4.94 -4.53
N ALA A 86 10.21 4.36 -4.61
CA ALA A 86 9.00 4.98 -4.10
C ALA A 86 8.16 3.94 -3.38
N HIS A 87 7.33 4.45 -2.50
CA HIS A 87 6.20 3.70 -1.97
C HIS A 87 4.99 3.90 -2.88
N THR A 88 4.35 2.80 -3.29
CA THR A 88 3.20 2.84 -4.19
C THR A 88 1.97 2.26 -3.51
N MET A 89 0.83 2.90 -3.70
CA MET A 89 -0.43 2.57 -3.02
C MET A 89 -1.60 2.72 -3.98
N LEU A 90 -2.73 2.13 -3.60
CA LEU A 90 -4.01 2.30 -4.29
C LEU A 90 -5.01 2.98 -3.36
N SER A 91 -5.74 3.98 -3.85
CA SER A 91 -6.87 4.56 -3.12
C SER A 91 -8.17 4.29 -3.86
N PHE A 92 -9.11 3.61 -3.21
CA PHE A 92 -10.39 3.21 -3.79
C PHE A 92 -11.47 4.20 -3.37
N GLY A 93 -12.14 4.80 -4.36
CA GLY A 93 -13.20 5.77 -4.15
C GLY A 93 -14.57 5.10 -4.17
N MET A 94 -15.37 5.38 -3.15
CA MET A 94 -16.74 4.91 -3.02
C MET A 94 -17.72 5.94 -3.57
N LYS A 95 -18.92 5.46 -3.93
CA LYS A 95 -20.02 6.27 -4.45
C LYS A 95 -20.46 7.40 -3.51
N ASN A 96 -20.34 7.20 -2.21
CA ASN A 96 -20.67 8.21 -1.18
C ASN A 96 -19.57 9.27 -1.00
N GLY A 97 -18.45 9.16 -1.73
CA GLY A 97 -17.30 10.05 -1.61
C GLY A 97 -16.24 9.59 -0.62
N ASP A 98 -16.45 8.48 0.12
CA ASP A 98 -15.42 7.93 0.98
C ASP A 98 -14.27 7.33 0.17
N TYR A 99 -13.10 7.20 0.80
CA TYR A 99 -11.95 6.53 0.22
C TYR A 99 -11.32 5.55 1.22
N LEU A 100 -10.81 4.43 0.71
CA LEU A 100 -9.93 3.52 1.44
C LEU A 100 -8.62 3.35 0.70
N VAL A 101 -7.51 3.50 1.41
CA VAL A 101 -6.18 3.25 0.88
C VAL A 101 -5.78 1.82 1.18
N SER A 102 -5.29 1.13 0.16
CA SER A 102 -4.53 -0.11 0.31
C SER A 102 -3.05 0.20 0.12
N SER A 103 -2.28 -0.09 1.16
CA SER A 103 -0.83 0.01 1.14
C SER A 103 -0.20 -1.34 1.44
N VAL A 104 0.79 -1.72 0.65
CA VAL A 104 1.59 -2.92 0.89
C VAL A 104 2.85 -2.51 1.61
N GLU A 105 2.96 -2.91 2.87
CA GLU A 105 4.00 -2.45 3.77
C GLU A 105 4.90 -3.60 4.19
N ILE A 106 6.14 -3.25 4.55
CA ILE A 106 6.90 -4.11 5.46
C ILE A 106 6.21 -4.10 6.83
N ARG A 107 6.15 -5.25 7.47
CA ARG A 107 5.68 -5.41 8.83
C ARG A 107 6.88 -5.52 9.77
N LYS A 108 7.08 -4.48 10.59
CA LYS A 108 8.23 -4.32 11.49
C LYS A 108 7.89 -4.80 12.89
N GLU A 109 8.83 -5.47 13.54
CA GLU A 109 8.76 -5.69 14.98
C GLU A 109 8.95 -4.36 15.73
N ALA A 110 8.43 -4.27 16.96
CA ALA A 110 8.40 -3.02 17.73
C ALA A 110 9.78 -2.42 18.03
N HIS A 111 10.84 -3.23 17.94
CA HIS A 111 12.23 -2.83 18.19
C HIS A 111 13.01 -2.56 16.89
N GLU A 112 12.39 -2.71 15.73
CA GLU A 112 13.06 -2.59 14.45
C GLU A 112 12.95 -1.18 13.86
N GLU A 113 14.11 -0.62 13.52
CA GLU A 113 14.19 0.52 12.62
C GLU A 113 14.14 0.07 11.16
N TYR A 114 13.52 0.89 10.32
CA TYR A 114 13.45 0.63 8.89
C TYR A 114 14.84 0.68 8.25
N SER A 115 15.10 -0.27 7.35
CA SER A 115 16.29 -0.29 6.51
C SER A 115 15.93 -0.88 5.14
N PRO A 116 16.12 -0.14 4.04
CA PRO A 116 15.86 -0.64 2.68
C PRO A 116 16.62 -1.93 2.35
N TRP A 117 17.83 -2.09 2.90
CA TRP A 117 18.68 -3.26 2.68
C TRP A 117 18.11 -4.53 3.32
N LYS A 118 17.46 -4.42 4.49
CA LYS A 118 16.82 -5.56 5.17
C LYS A 118 15.66 -6.14 4.35
N GLY A 119 14.93 -5.32 3.62
CA GLY A 119 13.87 -5.74 2.69
C GLY A 119 14.37 -6.58 1.50
N PHE A 120 15.65 -6.44 1.12
CA PHE A 120 16.26 -7.24 0.06
C PHE A 120 16.54 -8.69 0.49
N PHE A 121 16.70 -8.93 1.80
CA PHE A 121 17.09 -10.23 2.37
C PHE A 121 15.95 -10.95 3.10
N ASN A 122 14.68 -10.64 2.80
CA ASN A 122 13.50 -11.25 3.43
C ASN A 122 13.48 -11.12 4.96
N GLN A 123 13.92 -9.98 5.49
CA GLN A 123 13.99 -9.75 6.93
C GLN A 123 12.76 -9.05 7.50
N TYR A 124 11.76 -8.74 6.66
CA TYR A 124 10.45 -8.25 7.10
C TYR A 124 9.35 -9.13 6.56
N GLU A 125 8.29 -9.31 7.34
CA GLU A 125 7.02 -9.83 6.83
C GLU A 125 6.35 -8.80 5.92
N LEU A 126 5.56 -9.28 4.97
CA LEU A 126 4.68 -8.47 4.15
C LEU A 126 3.34 -8.29 4.87
N MET A 127 2.80 -7.08 4.86
CA MET A 127 1.41 -6.84 5.25
C MET A 127 0.71 -5.93 4.26
N TYR A 128 -0.62 -6.05 4.22
CA TYR A 128 -1.46 -4.99 3.69
C TYR A 128 -1.95 -4.15 4.86
N VAL A 129 -1.92 -2.83 4.67
CA VAL A 129 -2.68 -1.88 5.46
C VAL A 129 -3.85 -1.45 4.60
N ILE A 130 -5.07 -1.75 5.05
CA ILE A 130 -6.26 -1.05 4.58
C ILE A 130 -6.52 0.07 5.57
N GLY A 131 -6.49 1.32 5.11
CA GLY A 131 -6.49 2.49 5.98
C GLY A 131 -7.39 3.61 5.50
N ASP A 132 -7.77 4.45 6.46
CA ASP A 132 -8.31 5.76 6.20
C ASP A 132 -7.31 6.58 5.38
N GLU A 133 -7.77 7.21 4.30
CA GLU A 133 -6.86 7.92 3.41
C GLU A 133 -6.15 9.08 4.10
N ARG A 134 -6.79 9.75 5.06
CA ARG A 134 -6.18 10.83 5.83
C ARG A 134 -5.03 10.33 6.68
N ASP A 135 -5.15 9.16 7.29
CA ASP A 135 -4.05 8.51 8.03
C ASP A 135 -2.85 8.32 7.08
N ILE A 136 -3.05 7.52 6.02
CA ILE A 136 -1.95 7.06 5.19
C ILE A 136 -1.26 8.22 4.46
N ILE A 137 -2.03 9.13 3.86
CA ILE A 137 -1.48 10.25 3.10
C ILE A 137 -0.82 11.27 4.02
N SER A 138 -1.41 11.57 5.19
CA SER A 138 -0.84 12.58 6.10
C SER A 138 0.51 12.15 6.64
N LEU A 139 0.70 10.86 6.93
CA LEU A 139 2.00 10.35 7.39
C LEU A 139 3.12 10.71 6.41
N SER A 140 2.92 10.40 5.12
CA SER A 140 3.90 10.71 4.08
C SER A 140 4.03 12.22 3.81
N SER A 141 2.91 12.92 3.62
CA SER A 141 2.91 14.32 3.17
C SER A 141 3.20 15.32 4.27
N ASN A 142 2.60 15.17 5.46
CA ASN A 142 2.58 16.19 6.50
C ASN A 142 3.65 15.94 7.58
N TYR A 143 3.98 14.68 7.87
CA TYR A 143 4.92 14.32 8.95
C TYR A 143 6.31 13.94 8.42
N TYR A 144 6.42 13.04 7.45
CA TYR A 144 7.71 12.78 6.77
C TYR A 144 8.10 13.88 5.78
N LYS A 145 7.15 14.75 5.42
CA LYS A 145 7.34 15.84 4.44
C LYS A 145 7.84 15.32 3.09
N SER A 146 7.47 14.11 2.71
CA SER A 146 7.79 13.50 1.41
C SER A 146 6.84 14.02 0.35
N ASP A 147 7.29 14.08 -0.89
CA ASP A 147 6.41 14.37 -2.01
C ASP A 147 5.39 13.24 -2.18
N VAL A 148 4.12 13.60 -2.37
CA VAL A 148 3.03 12.65 -2.58
C VAL A 148 2.30 13.02 -3.87
N TYR A 149 2.27 12.07 -4.79
CA TYR A 149 1.59 12.18 -6.06
C TYR A 149 0.38 11.26 -6.08
N LEU A 150 -0.80 11.79 -6.39
CA LEU A 150 -2.04 11.05 -6.53
C LEU A 150 -2.51 11.15 -7.99
N TYR A 151 -2.42 10.04 -8.69
CA TYR A 151 -2.78 9.95 -10.10
C TYR A 151 -4.18 9.40 -10.29
N ARG A 152 -4.93 10.09 -11.14
CA ARG A 152 -6.21 9.60 -11.63
C ARG A 152 -5.98 8.45 -12.61
N THR A 153 -6.55 7.28 -12.30
CA THR A 153 -6.58 6.16 -13.26
C THR A 153 -7.77 6.29 -14.20
N ILE A 154 -7.71 5.58 -15.33
CA ILE A 154 -8.83 5.46 -16.28
C ILE A 154 -9.70 4.21 -16.05
N ALA A 155 -9.47 3.49 -14.94
CA ALA A 155 -10.18 2.26 -14.63
C ALA A 155 -11.70 2.52 -14.55
N GLN A 156 -12.47 1.68 -15.23
CA GLN A 156 -13.93 1.68 -15.11
C GLN A 156 -14.37 1.12 -13.75
N PRO A 157 -15.57 1.45 -13.25
CA PRO A 157 -16.05 0.97 -11.96
C PRO A 157 -15.90 -0.55 -11.79
N GLU A 158 -16.23 -1.35 -12.80
CA GLU A 158 -16.11 -2.82 -12.75
C GLU A 158 -14.66 -3.28 -12.56
N GLN A 159 -13.69 -2.55 -13.12
CA GLN A 159 -12.26 -2.83 -12.96
C GLN A 159 -11.77 -2.42 -11.57
N ALA A 160 -12.21 -1.27 -11.06
CA ALA A 160 -11.90 -0.82 -9.70
C ALA A 160 -12.47 -1.80 -8.64
N GLN A 161 -13.68 -2.31 -8.87
CA GLN A 161 -14.32 -3.34 -8.05
C GLN A 161 -13.53 -4.66 -8.06
N ALA A 162 -13.20 -5.17 -9.25
CA ALA A 162 -12.40 -6.39 -9.37
C ALA A 162 -11.05 -6.25 -8.68
N LEU A 163 -10.39 -5.10 -8.82
CA LEU A 163 -9.13 -4.78 -8.17
C LEU A 163 -9.27 -4.74 -6.65
N PHE A 164 -10.28 -4.02 -6.13
CA PHE A 164 -10.56 -3.93 -4.71
C PHE A 164 -10.78 -5.32 -4.09
N LEU A 165 -11.59 -6.16 -4.76
CA LEU A 165 -11.88 -7.51 -4.30
C LEU A 165 -10.62 -8.39 -4.27
N ASP A 166 -9.74 -8.31 -5.27
CA ASP A 166 -8.49 -9.09 -5.28
C ASP A 166 -7.50 -8.59 -4.20
N VAL A 167 -7.46 -7.29 -3.93
CA VAL A 167 -6.67 -6.68 -2.86
C VAL A 167 -7.12 -7.17 -1.47
N VAL A 168 -8.42 -7.11 -1.16
CA VAL A 168 -8.91 -7.57 0.15
C VAL A 168 -8.75 -9.07 0.35
N LYS A 169 -8.86 -9.87 -0.73
CA LYS A 169 -8.56 -11.31 -0.70
C LYS A 169 -7.08 -11.55 -0.41
N ARG A 170 -6.18 -10.79 -1.03
CA ARG A 170 -4.74 -10.90 -0.79
C ARG A 170 -4.36 -10.51 0.64
N ALA A 171 -5.01 -9.50 1.20
CA ALA A 171 -4.86 -9.15 2.61
C ALA A 171 -5.27 -10.31 3.54
N ASN A 172 -6.40 -10.96 3.26
CA ASN A 172 -6.84 -12.16 4.00
C ASN A 172 -5.86 -13.33 3.88
N GLU A 173 -5.32 -13.57 2.69
CA GLU A 173 -4.30 -14.60 2.48
C GLU A 173 -3.08 -14.38 3.37
N LEU A 174 -2.57 -13.15 3.46
CA LEU A 174 -1.42 -12.83 4.32
C LEU A 174 -1.75 -12.92 5.82
N ALA A 175 -3.00 -12.68 6.20
CA ALA A 175 -3.46 -12.90 7.58
C ALA A 175 -3.46 -14.38 7.98
N ALA A 176 -3.80 -15.28 7.06
CA ALA A 176 -3.79 -16.73 7.28
C ALA A 176 -2.40 -17.37 7.04
N HIS A 177 -1.69 -16.89 6.02
CA HIS A 177 -0.45 -17.44 5.49
C HIS A 177 0.56 -16.30 5.32
N PRO A 178 1.29 -15.93 6.38
CA PRO A 178 2.26 -14.84 6.31
C PRO A 178 3.37 -15.15 5.31
N GLU A 179 3.80 -14.11 4.60
CA GLU A 179 4.90 -14.17 3.64
C GLU A 179 5.93 -13.10 3.98
N PHE A 180 7.15 -13.28 3.48
CA PHE A 180 8.16 -12.24 3.57
C PHE A 180 7.97 -11.17 2.50
N TYR A 181 8.22 -9.92 2.89
CA TYR A 181 8.47 -8.84 1.95
C TYR A 181 9.80 -9.10 1.24
N ASN A 182 9.79 -8.93 -0.07
CA ASN A 182 11.00 -8.99 -0.88
C ASN A 182 11.04 -7.79 -1.83
N THR A 183 12.10 -6.98 -1.74
CA THR A 183 12.26 -5.78 -2.57
C THR A 183 12.21 -6.05 -4.08
N LEU A 184 12.53 -7.24 -4.56
CA LEU A 184 12.49 -7.57 -6.00
C LEU A 184 11.21 -8.30 -6.42
N THR A 185 10.68 -9.19 -5.58
CA THR A 185 9.63 -10.12 -5.99
C THR A 185 8.30 -9.93 -5.26
N ASN A 186 8.29 -9.33 -4.06
CA ASN A 186 7.10 -9.21 -3.21
C ASN A 186 7.11 -7.89 -2.45
N ASN A 187 6.89 -6.81 -3.20
CA ASN A 187 6.86 -5.43 -2.71
C ASN A 187 5.56 -4.73 -3.12
N CYS A 188 5.42 -3.45 -2.79
CA CYS A 188 4.23 -2.68 -3.11
C CYS A 188 3.91 -2.61 -4.61
N THR A 189 4.88 -2.31 -5.45
CA THR A 189 4.69 -2.21 -6.90
C THR A 189 4.44 -3.58 -7.55
N THR A 190 5.19 -4.63 -7.18
CA THR A 190 5.00 -5.97 -7.77
C THR A 190 3.65 -6.57 -7.40
N ASN A 191 3.16 -6.30 -6.19
CA ASN A 191 1.80 -6.69 -5.78
C ASN A 191 0.74 -5.96 -6.62
N ILE A 192 0.86 -4.63 -6.80
CA ILE A 192 -0.07 -3.87 -7.66
C ILE A 192 -0.05 -4.41 -9.09
N VAL A 193 1.13 -4.66 -9.67
CA VAL A 193 1.26 -5.24 -11.01
C VAL A 193 0.59 -6.62 -11.08
N SER A 194 0.77 -7.47 -10.07
CA SER A 194 0.13 -8.79 -9.99
C SER A 194 -1.39 -8.68 -9.97
N HIS A 195 -1.94 -7.77 -9.14
CA HIS A 195 -3.37 -7.49 -9.09
C HIS A 195 -3.92 -7.02 -10.44
N VAL A 196 -3.27 -6.03 -11.06
CA VAL A 196 -3.68 -5.50 -12.37
C VAL A 196 -3.62 -6.59 -13.43
N ASN A 197 -2.60 -7.45 -13.43
CA ASN A 197 -2.46 -8.53 -14.42
C ASN A 197 -3.53 -9.62 -14.31
N LYS A 198 -4.15 -9.82 -13.15
CA LYS A 198 -5.27 -10.77 -13.00
C LYS A 198 -6.59 -10.23 -13.59
N ILE A 199 -6.75 -8.91 -13.65
CA ILE A 199 -8.01 -8.26 -14.03
C ILE A 199 -7.95 -7.62 -15.43
N ALA A 200 -6.77 -7.19 -15.87
CA ALA A 200 -6.61 -6.49 -17.13
C ALA A 200 -6.57 -7.49 -18.30
N PRO A 201 -7.17 -7.13 -19.45
CA PRO A 201 -7.17 -8.01 -20.64
C PRO A 201 -5.77 -8.21 -21.23
N LYS A 202 -4.83 -7.32 -20.94
CA LYS A 202 -3.42 -7.41 -21.31
C LYS A 202 -2.57 -7.31 -20.06
N SER A 203 -1.62 -8.22 -19.90
CA SER A 203 -0.64 -8.13 -18.84
C SER A 203 0.30 -6.94 -19.06
N ILE A 204 0.67 -6.29 -17.96
CA ILE A 204 1.74 -5.31 -17.90
C ILE A 204 3.04 -6.02 -18.28
N PRO A 205 3.75 -5.56 -19.33
CA PRO A 205 5.05 -6.10 -19.70
C PRO A 205 6.06 -5.98 -18.56
N TYR A 206 7.04 -6.88 -18.51
CA TYR A 206 8.14 -6.73 -17.58
C TYR A 206 8.98 -5.50 -17.96
N ASP A 207 9.26 -4.64 -16.99
CA ASP A 207 10.01 -3.38 -17.18
C ASP A 207 10.84 -3.09 -15.93
N MET A 208 12.04 -2.54 -16.10
CA MET A 208 12.92 -2.17 -14.98
C MET A 208 12.29 -1.14 -14.04
N ARG A 209 11.34 -0.34 -14.52
CA ARG A 209 10.57 0.63 -13.72
C ARG A 209 9.62 -0.04 -12.72
N ILE A 210 9.33 -1.33 -12.86
CA ILE A 210 8.64 -2.13 -11.83
C ILE A 210 9.55 -2.32 -10.61
N LEU A 211 10.86 -2.46 -10.84
CA LEU A 211 11.89 -2.60 -9.79
C LEU A 211 12.38 -1.24 -9.27
N LEU A 212 12.05 -0.14 -9.96
CA LEU A 212 12.34 1.23 -9.56
C LEU A 212 11.02 2.00 -9.44
N PRO A 213 10.28 1.82 -8.33
CA PRO A 213 8.93 2.37 -8.19
C PRO A 213 8.81 3.88 -8.36
N GLY A 214 9.91 4.63 -8.25
CA GLY A 214 9.94 6.07 -8.54
C GLY A 214 9.60 6.45 -9.98
N TYR A 215 9.62 5.48 -10.91
CA TYR A 215 9.24 5.67 -12.32
C TYR A 215 7.96 4.89 -12.69
N SER A 216 7.25 4.36 -11.69
CA SER A 216 6.07 3.52 -11.91
C SER A 216 4.87 4.30 -12.44
N ASP A 217 4.77 5.59 -12.12
CA ASP A 217 3.77 6.53 -12.62
C ASP A 217 3.96 6.82 -14.11
N GLU A 218 5.18 7.15 -14.54
CA GLU A 218 5.52 7.35 -15.96
C GLU A 218 5.25 6.06 -16.75
N TYR A 219 5.58 4.90 -16.17
CA TYR A 219 5.30 3.63 -16.82
C TYR A 219 3.81 3.37 -16.94
N ALA A 220 3.03 3.53 -15.86
CA ALA A 220 1.58 3.39 -15.87
C ALA A 220 0.91 4.36 -16.87
N TYR A 221 1.41 5.60 -16.97
CA TYR A 221 0.97 6.57 -17.97
C TYR A 221 1.25 6.07 -19.40
N SER A 222 2.46 5.57 -19.66
CA SER A 222 2.83 5.05 -21.00
C SER A 222 2.01 3.84 -21.44
N LEU A 223 1.50 3.06 -20.48
CA LEU A 223 0.60 1.94 -20.71
C LEU A 223 -0.87 2.38 -20.88
N GLY A 224 -1.16 3.67 -20.71
CA GLY A 224 -2.51 4.21 -20.76
C GLY A 224 -3.37 3.82 -19.56
N LEU A 225 -2.78 3.56 -18.39
CA LEU A 225 -3.51 3.24 -17.16
C LEU A 225 -3.92 4.49 -16.36
N LEU A 226 -3.19 5.59 -16.57
CA LEU A 226 -3.45 6.89 -15.96
C LEU A 226 -4.17 7.83 -16.93
N ASP A 227 -4.80 8.87 -16.39
CA ASP A 227 -5.40 9.94 -17.19
C ASP A 227 -4.38 10.53 -18.17
N ASN A 228 -4.67 10.43 -19.47
CA ASN A 228 -3.78 10.81 -20.55
C ASN A 228 -4.31 11.99 -21.38
N ARG A 229 -5.22 12.79 -20.81
CA ARG A 229 -5.77 14.00 -21.45
C ARG A 229 -4.74 15.13 -21.59
N VAL A 230 -3.69 15.12 -20.76
CA VAL A 230 -2.59 16.09 -20.76
C VAL A 230 -1.24 15.35 -20.81
N PRO A 231 -0.16 15.98 -21.30
CA PRO A 231 1.17 15.35 -21.29
C PRO A 231 1.62 14.94 -19.88
N PHE A 232 2.39 13.85 -19.77
CA PHE A 232 2.81 13.29 -18.48
C PHE A 232 3.44 14.32 -17.53
N GLU A 233 4.34 15.18 -18.02
CA GLU A 233 4.97 16.23 -17.21
C GLU A 233 3.95 17.19 -16.57
N GLN A 234 2.86 17.48 -17.28
CA GLN A 234 1.78 18.29 -16.74
C GLN A 234 0.97 17.49 -15.70
N LEU A 235 0.59 16.26 -16.03
CA LEU A 235 -0.09 15.36 -15.10
C LEU A 235 0.71 15.19 -13.80
N HIS A 236 2.01 14.92 -13.88
CA HIS A 236 2.90 14.74 -12.73
C HIS A 236 2.88 15.95 -11.79
N ARG A 237 2.97 17.17 -12.34
CA ARG A 237 2.90 18.40 -11.54
C ARG A 237 1.52 18.60 -10.89
N GLU A 238 0.45 18.33 -11.63
CA GLU A 238 -0.93 18.50 -11.15
C GLU A 238 -1.31 17.42 -10.11
N SER A 239 -0.71 16.24 -10.20
CA SER A 239 -0.92 15.13 -9.26
C SER A 239 -0.25 15.35 -7.90
N LYS A 240 0.59 16.37 -7.71
CA LYS A 240 1.27 16.61 -6.43
C LYS A 240 0.33 17.24 -5.40
N ILE A 241 -0.07 16.46 -4.40
CA ILE A 241 -1.14 16.84 -3.46
C ILE A 241 -0.66 17.49 -2.15
N ASN A 242 0.64 17.61 -1.90
CA ASN A 242 1.20 18.05 -0.61
C ASN A 242 0.55 19.32 -0.04
N ASN A 243 0.40 20.37 -0.85
CA ASN A 243 -0.19 21.63 -0.40
C ASN A 243 -1.66 21.48 0.02
N LEU A 244 -2.42 20.61 -0.66
CA LEU A 244 -3.82 20.34 -0.35
C LEU A 244 -3.92 19.44 0.90
N ALA A 245 -3.07 18.41 0.99
CA ALA A 245 -2.99 17.51 2.15
C ALA A 245 -2.61 18.26 3.44
N GLU A 246 -1.73 19.27 3.35
CA GLU A 246 -1.40 20.12 4.50
C GLU A 246 -2.54 21.08 4.85
N ARG A 247 -3.16 21.70 3.84
CA ARG A 247 -4.26 22.66 4.04
C ARG A 247 -5.50 22.03 4.65
N TYR A 248 -5.89 20.84 4.19
CA TYR A 248 -7.16 20.20 4.56
C TYR A 248 -6.98 19.06 5.56
N ARG A 249 -5.81 18.95 6.21
CA ARG A 249 -5.45 17.87 7.15
C ARG A 249 -6.55 17.48 8.14
N ASP A 250 -7.26 18.47 8.67
CA ASP A 250 -8.25 18.28 9.73
C ASP A 250 -9.70 18.36 9.20
N ASP A 251 -9.89 18.61 7.90
CA ASP A 251 -11.18 18.75 7.25
C ASP A 251 -11.87 17.39 7.10
N SER A 252 -13.19 17.28 7.36
CA SER A 252 -13.93 16.01 7.17
C SER A 252 -13.87 15.51 5.74
N ASP A 253 -13.76 16.43 4.79
CA ASP A 253 -13.79 16.17 3.35
C ASP A 253 -12.37 16.05 2.75
N PHE A 254 -11.37 15.73 3.59
CA PHE A 254 -9.95 15.61 3.23
C PHE A 254 -9.75 14.91 1.88
N SER A 255 -10.33 13.73 1.73
CA SER A 255 -10.19 12.90 0.53
C SER A 255 -10.70 13.60 -0.73
N GLN A 256 -11.87 14.23 -0.70
CA GLN A 256 -12.36 14.93 -1.89
C GLN A 256 -11.56 16.20 -2.16
N LEU A 257 -11.07 16.87 -1.11
CA LEU A 257 -10.34 18.13 -1.20
C LEU A 257 -8.92 17.99 -1.76
N ILE A 258 -8.22 16.87 -1.50
CA ILE A 258 -6.89 16.61 -2.08
C ILE A 258 -6.92 16.27 -3.57
N ARG A 259 -8.10 16.12 -4.18
CA ARG A 259 -8.30 15.81 -5.60
C ARG A 259 -8.81 17.01 -6.42
N ARG A 260 -8.82 18.21 -5.83
CA ARG A 260 -9.29 19.45 -6.47
C ARG A 260 -8.21 20.18 -7.26
#